data_AF-A0A511T5T0-F1
#
_entry.id   AF-A0A511T5T0-F1
#
_cell.length_a   1.000
_cell.length_b   1.000
_cell.length_c   1.000
_cell.angle_alpha   90.00
_cell.angle_beta   90.00
_cell.angle_gamma   90.00
#
_symmetry.space_group_name_H-M   'P 1'
#
loop_
_entity.id
_entity.type
_entity.pdbx_description
1 polymer ?
#
loop_
_entity_poly.entity_id
_entity_poly.type
_entity_poly.pdbx_seq_one_letter_code
_entity_poly.pdbx_strand_id
1 'polypeptide(L)'
;MAHAAWKWMVVAVGVGAGVLACSDDDDGGDGGGRDGGFTFDAGVNLVRPGFGEDPGQPVGTAFAFPAGVELAGQPYGANDATKDCGNGVAPVGTGPAVLVCVPLRNMTGAPVQVTLPPGLVMLNVSPSRIQNGMLMGRVRINVPPTGRGPGGVDAGSDGGSDEELYVVPLHMYCLNEARGPSEQDGPFELGPVSSDPDIAELLRLLENKRIENEDDADVVQDALYSITEYNGLTDDDRKAIAALKDL
;
A
#
# COMPACT_ATOMS: atom_id res chain seq x y z
N MET A 1 -29.84 1.14 62.33
CA MET A 1 -29.84 2.24 61.34
C MET A 1 -28.73 1.90 60.34
N ALA A 2 -29.03 1.11 59.31
CA ALA A 2 -29.62 1.48 58.03
C ALA A 2 -28.52 1.66 56.96
N HIS A 3 -28.59 0.82 55.93
CA HIS A 3 -28.11 0.97 54.54
C HIS A 3 -26.60 0.98 54.27
N ALA A 4 -26.06 0.41 53.19
CA ALA A 4 -26.59 -0.45 52.14
C ALA A 4 -25.40 -1.15 51.46
N ALA A 5 -25.63 -2.36 50.97
CA ALA A 5 -24.72 -3.04 50.07
C ALA A 5 -24.72 -2.34 48.71
N TRP A 6 -23.54 -2.11 48.12
CA TRP A 6 -23.45 -1.78 46.69
C TRP A 6 -22.35 -2.60 46.02
N LYS A 7 -22.82 -3.51 45.17
CA LYS A 7 -22.02 -4.22 44.16
C LYS A 7 -21.49 -3.19 43.17
N TRP A 8 -20.19 -3.19 42.92
CA TRP A 8 -19.63 -2.48 41.78
C TRP A 8 -19.90 -3.29 40.52
N MET A 9 -20.67 -2.69 39.61
CA MET A 9 -20.79 -3.15 38.22
C MET A 9 -19.43 -2.97 37.55
N VAL A 10 -18.91 -4.05 36.97
CA VAL A 10 -17.88 -3.95 35.94
C VAL A 10 -18.57 -3.39 34.70
N VAL A 11 -18.34 -2.12 34.41
CA VAL A 11 -18.62 -1.57 33.08
C VAL A 11 -17.49 -2.06 32.20
N ALA A 12 -17.77 -3.07 31.39
CA ALA A 12 -16.94 -3.37 30.23
C ALA A 12 -17.08 -2.19 29.27
N VAL A 13 -16.12 -1.26 29.33
CA VAL A 13 -15.91 -0.31 28.25
C VAL A 13 -15.38 -1.14 27.09
N GLY A 14 -16.29 -1.53 26.20
CA GLY A 14 -15.92 -2.01 24.88
C GLY A 14 -15.20 -0.88 24.18
N VAL A 15 -13.87 -0.97 24.12
CA VAL A 15 -13.08 -0.20 23.17
C VAL A 15 -13.45 -0.77 21.82
N GLY A 16 -14.43 -0.15 21.17
CA GLY A 16 -14.68 -0.36 19.76
C GLY A 16 -13.40 0.04 19.03
N ALA A 17 -12.70 -0.95 18.48
CA ALA A 17 -11.73 -0.72 17.43
C ALA A 17 -12.50 -0.06 16.29
N GLY A 18 -12.37 1.26 16.18
CA GLY A 18 -12.85 2.02 15.04
C GLY A 18 -12.21 1.45 13.80
N VAL A 19 -13.05 1.05 12.85
CA VAL A 19 -12.67 0.53 11.55
C VAL A 19 -12.07 1.70 10.78
N LEU A 20 -10.75 1.80 10.78
CA LEU A 20 -9.99 2.59 9.81
C LEU A 20 -9.92 1.77 8.52
N ALA A 21 -11.06 1.63 7.83
CA ALA A 21 -11.04 1.29 6.40
C ALA A 21 -10.54 2.55 5.65
N CYS A 22 -9.91 2.39 4.50
CA CYS A 22 -9.19 3.43 3.75
C CYS A 22 -10.09 4.59 3.24
N SER A 23 -10.77 5.31 4.14
CA SER A 23 -11.64 6.47 3.91
C SER A 23 -11.75 7.28 5.22
N ASP A 24 -10.72 8.06 5.57
CA ASP A 24 -10.82 9.04 6.65
C ASP A 24 -11.18 10.41 6.07
N ASP A 25 -12.47 10.73 6.08
CA ASP A 25 -12.99 12.11 6.08
C ASP A 25 -13.50 12.40 7.49
N ASP A 26 -12.68 13.06 8.30
CA ASP A 26 -12.98 13.45 9.67
C ASP A 26 -13.54 14.90 9.68
N ASP A 27 -14.83 15.06 9.37
CA ASP A 27 -15.57 16.31 9.62
C ASP A 27 -16.87 16.01 10.38
N GLY A 28 -16.87 16.36 11.66
CA GLY A 28 -18.04 16.25 12.53
C GLY A 28 -19.20 17.11 12.04
N GLY A 29 -20.27 16.46 11.57
CA GLY A 29 -21.50 17.10 11.12
C GLY A 29 -22.68 16.15 11.13
N ASP A 30 -23.65 16.46 11.97
CA ASP A 30 -24.92 15.78 12.20
C ASP A 30 -25.70 15.42 10.90
N GLY A 31 -26.22 14.20 10.86
CA GLY A 31 -27.37 13.75 10.06
C GLY A 31 -27.56 14.29 8.64
N GLY A 32 -27.01 13.59 7.65
CA GLY A 32 -27.43 13.71 6.25
C GLY A 32 -26.79 12.61 5.41
N GLY A 33 -27.57 11.57 5.09
CA GLY A 33 -27.14 10.53 4.15
C GLY A 33 -26.62 11.16 2.86
N ARG A 34 -25.36 10.89 2.52
CA ARG A 34 -24.86 11.09 1.17
C ARG A 34 -25.52 10.04 0.28
N ASP A 35 -26.77 10.30 -0.09
CA ASP A 35 -27.57 9.56 -1.07
C ASP A 35 -27.09 9.88 -2.51
N GLY A 36 -25.77 9.82 -2.71
CA GLY A 36 -25.10 9.95 -4.01
C GLY A 36 -24.31 8.68 -4.35
N GLY A 37 -24.71 7.56 -3.77
CA GLY A 37 -24.02 6.28 -3.88
C GLY A 37 -23.81 5.89 -5.34
N PHE A 38 -22.55 5.78 -5.74
CA PHE A 38 -22.17 4.73 -6.66
C PHE A 38 -22.65 3.42 -6.01
N THR A 39 -23.74 2.88 -6.53
CA THR A 39 -24.12 1.52 -6.21
C THR A 39 -23.01 0.66 -6.77
N PHE A 40 -22.18 0.06 -5.89
CA PHE A 40 -21.23 -0.98 -6.26
C PHE A 40 -22.03 -2.20 -6.78
N ASP A 41 -22.52 -2.11 -8.03
CA ASP A 41 -23.20 -3.19 -8.75
C ASP A 41 -22.20 -3.97 -9.60
N ALA A 42 -21.01 -4.20 -9.02
CA ALA A 42 -20.08 -5.18 -9.54
C ALA A 42 -20.53 -6.61 -9.19
N GLY A 43 -21.77 -6.84 -8.73
CA GLY A 43 -22.31 -8.17 -8.46
C GLY A 43 -21.69 -8.87 -7.24
N VAL A 44 -21.81 -10.20 -7.19
CA VAL A 44 -21.28 -11.03 -6.09
C VAL A 44 -19.76 -11.17 -6.23
N ASN A 45 -19.03 -11.12 -5.11
CA ASN A 45 -17.57 -11.29 -5.09
C ASN A 45 -17.11 -12.50 -5.91
N LEU A 46 -16.16 -12.27 -6.81
CA LEU A 46 -15.41 -13.34 -7.46
C LEU A 46 -14.13 -13.59 -6.66
N VAL A 47 -14.01 -14.81 -6.13
CA VAL A 47 -12.92 -15.19 -5.23
C VAL A 47 -11.56 -15.04 -5.91
N ARG A 48 -10.74 -14.12 -5.40
CA ARG A 48 -9.36 -13.83 -5.85
C ARG A 48 -8.40 -13.99 -4.67
N PRO A 49 -7.69 -15.14 -4.56
CA PRO A 49 -6.86 -15.43 -3.39
C PRO A 49 -5.94 -14.28 -2.96
N GLY A 50 -6.02 -13.87 -1.69
CA GLY A 50 -5.17 -12.82 -1.11
C GLY A 50 -5.59 -11.38 -1.41
N PHE A 51 -6.64 -11.18 -2.20
CA PHE A 51 -7.34 -9.91 -2.36
C PHE A 51 -8.64 -9.95 -1.55
N GLY A 52 -9.12 -8.79 -1.10
CA GLY A 52 -10.29 -8.71 -0.24
C GLY A 52 -10.18 -9.57 1.02
N GLU A 53 -11.26 -10.23 1.37
CA GLU A 53 -11.25 -11.27 2.42
C GLU A 53 -11.04 -12.68 1.85
N ASP A 54 -10.62 -12.81 0.59
CA ASP A 54 -10.48 -14.11 -0.06
C ASP A 54 -9.24 -14.88 0.43
N PRO A 55 -9.41 -16.17 0.80
CA PRO A 55 -8.33 -16.96 1.37
C PRO A 55 -7.26 -17.30 0.34
N GLY A 56 -6.01 -17.37 0.82
CA GLY A 56 -4.85 -17.77 0.02
C GLY A 56 -3.87 -16.63 -0.22
N GLN A 57 -2.94 -16.85 -1.15
CA GLN A 57 -1.96 -15.84 -1.56
C GLN A 57 -2.27 -15.33 -2.97
N PRO A 58 -1.97 -14.05 -3.27
CA PRO A 58 -2.10 -13.50 -4.61
C PRO A 58 -1.37 -14.34 -5.65
N VAL A 59 -1.99 -14.49 -6.82
CA VAL A 59 -1.44 -15.28 -7.92
C VAL A 59 -0.77 -14.35 -8.93
N GLY A 60 0.46 -14.68 -9.29
CA GLY A 60 1.21 -13.86 -10.23
C GLY A 60 2.62 -14.35 -10.51
N THR A 61 3.41 -13.49 -11.14
CA THR A 61 4.82 -13.78 -11.44
C THR A 61 5.70 -13.20 -10.34
N ALA A 62 6.61 -14.00 -9.79
CA ALA A 62 7.57 -13.51 -8.81
C ALA A 62 8.42 -12.37 -9.40
N PHE A 63 8.55 -11.26 -8.66
CA PHE A 63 9.43 -10.17 -9.05
C PHE A 63 10.89 -10.55 -8.75
N ALA A 64 11.79 -10.22 -9.68
CA ALA A 64 13.22 -10.39 -9.50
C ALA A 64 13.92 -9.03 -9.65
N PHE A 65 14.77 -8.70 -8.69
CA PHE A 65 15.60 -7.50 -8.78
C PHE A 65 16.64 -7.65 -9.90
N PRO A 66 17.09 -6.52 -10.49
CA PRO A 66 18.24 -6.52 -11.39
C PRO A 66 19.49 -7.09 -10.72
N ALA A 67 20.42 -7.63 -11.52
CA ALA A 67 21.67 -8.18 -11.01
C ALA A 67 22.43 -7.15 -10.15
N GLY A 68 22.87 -7.59 -8.96
CA GLY A 68 23.61 -6.76 -8.01
C GLY A 68 22.73 -5.93 -7.06
N VAL A 69 21.41 -5.96 -7.21
CA VAL A 69 20.46 -5.38 -6.25
C VAL A 69 19.66 -6.50 -5.58
N GLU A 70 19.45 -6.38 -4.26
CA GLU A 70 18.66 -7.33 -3.48
C GLU A 70 17.87 -6.63 -2.36
N LEU A 71 16.87 -7.34 -1.81
CA LEU A 71 16.26 -6.96 -0.53
C LEU A 71 17.26 -7.21 0.59
N ALA A 72 17.43 -6.21 1.45
CA ALA A 72 18.34 -6.26 2.59
C ALA A 72 17.56 -6.24 3.90
N GLY A 73 16.93 -7.37 4.21
CA GLY A 73 16.03 -7.52 5.35
C GLY A 73 14.56 -7.57 4.94
N GLN A 74 13.68 -7.56 5.95
CA GLN A 74 12.25 -7.62 5.75
C GLN A 74 11.68 -6.22 5.49
N PRO A 75 10.87 -6.02 4.44
CA PRO A 75 10.07 -4.82 4.27
C PRO A 75 9.14 -4.58 5.47
N TYR A 76 8.86 -3.32 5.79
CA TYR A 76 8.08 -2.97 6.98
C TYR A 76 7.24 -1.72 6.76
N GLY A 77 6.20 -1.52 7.57
CA GLY A 77 5.35 -0.33 7.46
C GLY A 77 6.06 0.95 7.91
N ALA A 78 5.81 2.04 7.19
CA ALA A 78 6.41 3.35 7.46
C ALA A 78 5.92 3.98 8.78
N ASN A 79 6.61 5.02 9.26
CA ASN A 79 6.18 5.72 10.47
C ASN A 79 4.78 6.32 10.31
N ASP A 80 3.88 6.08 11.27
CA ASP A 80 2.47 6.48 11.14
C ASP A 80 2.26 8.00 11.14
N ALA A 81 3.16 8.76 11.78
CA ALA A 81 3.06 10.20 11.90
C ALA A 81 3.73 10.95 10.75
N THR A 82 4.90 10.51 10.29
CA THR A 82 5.66 11.17 9.22
C THR A 82 5.38 10.58 7.84
N LYS A 83 4.79 9.38 7.78
CA LYS A 83 4.56 8.62 6.54
C LYS A 83 5.86 8.36 5.75
N ASP A 84 6.99 8.32 6.44
CA ASP A 84 8.32 8.11 5.85
C ASP A 84 9.08 6.94 6.51
N CYS A 85 10.24 6.61 5.93
CA CYS A 85 11.13 5.57 6.43
C CYS A 85 12.29 6.10 7.26
N GLY A 86 12.25 7.37 7.70
CA GLY A 86 13.28 7.98 8.55
C GLY A 86 14.66 8.18 7.89
N ASN A 87 14.79 7.98 6.57
CA ASN A 87 16.07 7.99 5.86
C ASN A 87 16.20 9.11 4.80
N GLY A 88 15.24 10.03 4.74
CA GLY A 88 15.27 11.18 3.82
C GLY A 88 15.07 10.85 2.34
N VAL A 89 14.78 9.58 1.99
CA VAL A 89 14.42 9.19 0.63
C VAL A 89 12.96 9.58 0.38
N ALA A 90 12.71 10.29 -0.72
CA ALA A 90 11.36 10.70 -1.09
C ALA A 90 10.48 9.46 -1.40
N PRO A 91 9.22 9.45 -0.96
CA PRO A 91 8.30 8.37 -1.28
C PRO A 91 8.02 8.29 -2.78
N VAL A 92 7.72 7.07 -3.24
CA VAL A 92 7.34 6.79 -4.64
C VAL A 92 6.07 5.94 -4.69
N GLY A 93 5.30 6.10 -5.76
CA GLY A 93 3.95 5.55 -5.85
C GLY A 93 2.90 6.61 -5.51
N THR A 94 1.63 6.25 -5.66
CA THR A 94 0.49 7.18 -5.54
C THR A 94 -0.61 6.65 -4.62
N GLY A 95 -0.41 5.48 -4.01
CA GLY A 95 -1.42 4.90 -3.13
C GLY A 95 -1.52 5.63 -1.80
N PRO A 96 -2.73 5.84 -1.26
CA PRO A 96 -2.93 6.73 -0.12
C PRO A 96 -2.58 6.12 1.25
N ALA A 97 -2.69 4.79 1.40
CA ALA A 97 -2.87 4.20 2.74
C ALA A 97 -2.01 2.97 3.07
N VAL A 98 -1.30 2.37 2.10
CA VAL A 98 -0.34 1.29 2.37
C VAL A 98 1.08 1.80 2.11
N LEU A 99 1.79 2.11 3.18
CA LEU A 99 3.12 2.70 3.13
C LEU A 99 4.17 1.70 3.58
N VAL A 100 5.01 1.25 2.65
CA VAL A 100 5.97 0.17 2.89
C VAL A 100 7.40 0.65 2.66
N CYS A 101 8.23 0.52 3.67
CA CYS A 101 9.67 0.73 3.63
C CYS A 101 10.36 -0.53 3.09
N VAL A 102 11.00 -0.39 1.92
CA VAL A 102 11.68 -1.49 1.24
C VAL A 102 13.19 -1.29 1.33
N PRO A 103 13.90 -2.04 2.21
CA PRO A 103 15.35 -1.92 2.32
C PRO A 103 16.04 -2.62 1.14
N LEU A 104 16.79 -1.85 0.35
CA LEU A 104 17.55 -2.35 -0.79
C LEU A 104 19.05 -2.25 -0.53
N ARG A 105 19.78 -3.28 -0.98
CA ARG A 105 21.23 -3.29 -1.08
C ARG A 105 21.62 -3.30 -2.55
N ASN A 106 22.56 -2.42 -2.92
CA ASN A 106 23.21 -2.43 -4.23
C ASN A 106 24.70 -2.71 -4.04
N MET A 107 25.11 -3.91 -4.42
CA MET A 107 26.49 -4.40 -4.30
C MET A 107 27.37 -4.02 -5.49
N THR A 108 26.84 -3.25 -6.45
CA THR A 108 27.62 -2.77 -7.58
C THR A 108 28.37 -1.48 -7.21
N GLY A 109 29.39 -1.12 -8.00
CA GLY A 109 30.16 0.12 -7.81
C GLY A 109 29.51 1.37 -8.42
N ALA A 110 28.25 1.29 -8.89
CA ALA A 110 27.55 2.41 -9.52
C ALA A 110 26.04 2.34 -9.25
N PRO A 111 25.27 3.44 -9.43
CA PRO A 111 23.82 3.38 -9.31
C PRO A 111 23.18 2.39 -10.30
N VAL A 112 22.23 1.60 -9.82
CA VAL A 112 21.44 0.65 -10.63
C VAL A 112 20.00 1.12 -10.69
N GLN A 113 19.45 1.26 -11.90
CA GLN A 113 18.03 1.54 -12.06
C GLN A 113 17.22 0.26 -11.81
N VAL A 114 16.34 0.30 -10.81
CA VAL A 114 15.33 -0.74 -10.55
C VAL A 114 13.99 -0.23 -11.06
N THR A 115 13.32 -1.06 -11.86
CA THR A 115 11.94 -0.80 -12.29
C THR A 115 11.01 -1.73 -11.54
N LEU A 116 10.17 -1.17 -10.68
CA LEU A 116 9.08 -1.87 -10.03
C LEU A 116 7.85 -1.82 -10.97
N PRO A 117 7.32 -2.97 -11.40
CA PRO A 117 6.22 -3.01 -12.35
C PRO A 117 4.89 -2.65 -11.67
N PRO A 118 3.93 -2.09 -12.43
CA PRO A 118 2.55 -1.99 -11.96
C PRO A 118 2.00 -3.40 -11.67
N GLY A 119 1.12 -3.51 -10.68
CA GLY A 119 0.58 -4.76 -10.17
C GLY A 119 1.48 -5.49 -9.17
N LEU A 120 2.64 -4.93 -8.80
CA LEU A 120 3.48 -5.49 -7.74
C LEU A 120 2.75 -5.43 -6.40
N VAL A 121 2.65 -6.58 -5.74
CA VAL A 121 1.98 -6.72 -4.43
C VAL A 121 3.01 -6.73 -3.30
N MET A 122 2.71 -6.04 -2.21
CA MET A 122 3.36 -6.21 -0.91
C MET A 122 2.37 -6.88 0.04
N LEU A 123 2.77 -8.04 0.56
CA LEU A 123 1.93 -8.85 1.45
C LEU A 123 2.19 -8.43 2.88
N ASN A 124 1.14 -8.03 3.58
CA ASN A 124 1.22 -7.95 5.03
C ASN A 124 1.30 -9.39 5.60
N VAL A 125 2.30 -9.62 6.45
CA VAL A 125 2.46 -10.90 7.18
C VAL A 125 2.32 -10.74 8.70
N SER A 126 1.93 -9.56 9.15
CA SER A 126 1.55 -9.26 10.52
C SER A 126 0.28 -10.02 10.91
N PRO A 127 0.15 -10.47 12.17
CA PRO A 127 -1.11 -10.98 12.70
C PRO A 127 -2.17 -9.88 12.87
N SER A 128 -1.77 -8.60 12.85
CA SER A 128 -2.71 -7.48 12.77
C SER A 128 -3.42 -7.53 11.41
N ARG A 129 -4.74 -7.30 11.41
CA ARG A 129 -5.56 -7.30 10.19
C ARG A 129 -5.31 -6.02 9.38
N ILE A 130 -4.08 -5.82 8.92
CA ILE A 130 -3.66 -4.70 8.07
C ILE A 130 -3.58 -5.10 6.59
N GLN A 131 -3.69 -4.10 5.71
CA GLN A 131 -3.87 -4.21 4.26
C GLN A 131 -2.64 -4.83 3.57
N ASN A 132 -2.87 -5.64 2.54
CA ASN A 132 -1.87 -5.83 1.49
C ASN A 132 -1.83 -4.57 0.61
N GLY A 133 -0.66 -4.28 0.03
CA GLY A 133 -0.46 -3.14 -0.85
C GLY A 133 -0.32 -3.56 -2.31
N MET A 134 -0.87 -2.79 -3.25
CA MET A 134 -0.56 -2.91 -4.67
C MET A 134 -0.03 -1.61 -5.26
N LEU A 135 1.05 -1.73 -6.05
CA LEU A 135 1.58 -0.62 -6.81
C LEU A 135 0.81 -0.50 -8.14
N MET A 136 0.06 0.58 -8.34
CA MET A 136 -0.75 0.76 -9.56
C MET A 136 0.03 1.40 -10.71
N GLY A 137 1.09 2.15 -10.40
CA GLY A 137 1.96 2.79 -11.38
C GLY A 137 3.30 2.10 -11.55
N ARG A 138 3.97 2.34 -12.68
CA ARG A 138 5.37 1.92 -12.84
C ARG A 138 6.27 2.87 -12.05
N VAL A 139 7.06 2.33 -11.13
CA VAL A 139 8.06 3.09 -10.38
C VAL A 139 9.45 2.77 -10.90
N ARG A 140 10.26 3.80 -11.12
CA ARG A 140 11.68 3.68 -11.47
C ARG A 140 12.51 4.40 -10.43
N ILE A 141 13.37 3.65 -9.75
CA ILE A 141 14.26 4.18 -8.72
C ILE A 141 15.71 3.92 -9.13
N ASN A 142 16.59 4.87 -8.85
CA ASN A 142 18.03 4.68 -9.01
C ASN A 142 18.60 4.33 -7.64
N VAL A 143 18.94 3.06 -7.44
CA VAL A 143 19.50 2.58 -6.18
C VAL A 143 21.00 2.87 -6.19
N PRO A 144 21.50 3.80 -5.35
CA PRO A 144 22.94 4.07 -5.24
C PRO A 144 23.67 2.83 -4.69
N PRO A 145 24.99 2.70 -4.90
CA PRO A 145 25.81 1.73 -4.17
C PRO A 145 25.55 1.81 -2.67
N THR A 146 25.50 0.67 -1.98
CA THR A 146 25.32 0.63 -0.51
C THR A 146 26.55 0.10 0.22
N GLY A 147 27.51 -0.48 -0.52
CA GLY A 147 28.77 -0.95 0.05
C GLY A 147 29.71 0.19 0.48
N ARG A 148 30.72 -0.17 1.28
CA ARG A 148 31.79 0.75 1.72
C ARG A 148 32.61 1.23 0.52
N GLY A 149 32.80 2.55 0.40
CA GLY A 149 33.65 3.15 -0.64
C GLY A 149 32.99 4.29 -1.43
N PRO A 150 33.70 4.85 -2.43
CA PRO A 150 33.22 6.00 -3.19
C PRO A 150 31.89 5.69 -3.90
N GLY A 151 30.86 6.49 -3.64
CA GLY A 151 29.54 6.35 -4.22
C GLY A 151 28.51 5.58 -3.38
N GLY A 152 28.90 5.07 -2.20
CA GLY A 152 27.98 4.59 -1.17
C GLY A 152 26.98 5.66 -0.70
N VAL A 153 25.82 5.26 -0.15
CA VAL A 153 24.88 6.19 0.51
C VAL A 153 25.58 7.00 1.63
N ASP A 154 26.55 6.40 2.31
CA ASP A 154 27.42 7.02 3.32
C ASP A 154 28.77 7.53 2.77
N ALA A 155 28.92 7.79 1.46
CA ALA A 155 30.23 8.21 0.90
C ALA A 155 30.61 9.68 1.22
N GLY A 156 30.45 10.10 2.47
CA GLY A 156 30.89 11.39 3.02
C GLY A 156 32.40 11.64 2.85
N SER A 157 32.92 12.69 3.49
CA SER A 157 34.34 13.08 3.36
C SER A 157 35.35 12.03 3.86
N ASP A 158 34.88 11.01 4.57
CA ASP A 158 35.65 9.88 5.08
C ASP A 158 35.48 8.60 4.24
N GLY A 159 34.67 8.63 3.16
CA GLY A 159 34.50 7.52 2.23
C GLY A 159 33.55 6.42 2.69
N GLY A 160 32.73 6.66 3.73
CA GLY A 160 31.75 5.73 4.27
C GLY A 160 32.39 4.62 5.09
N SER A 161 32.12 4.61 6.40
CA SER A 161 32.74 3.64 7.31
C SER A 161 31.94 2.34 7.43
N ASP A 162 30.65 2.40 7.14
CA ASP A 162 29.72 1.28 7.22
C ASP A 162 28.83 1.14 5.97
N GLU A 163 28.15 0.00 5.85
CA GLU A 163 27.13 -0.19 4.82
C GLU A 163 25.85 0.54 5.27
N GLU A 164 25.29 1.35 4.37
CA GLU A 164 24.01 2.01 4.58
C GLU A 164 23.02 1.56 3.51
N LEU A 165 21.91 0.98 3.95
CA LEU A 165 20.88 0.46 3.07
C LEU A 165 20.08 1.60 2.45
N TYR A 166 19.69 1.42 1.19
CA TYR A 166 18.80 2.35 0.52
C TYR A 166 17.35 1.94 0.76
N VAL A 167 16.70 2.55 1.74
CA VAL A 167 15.30 2.24 2.09
C VAL A 167 14.35 3.08 1.23
N VAL A 168 13.49 2.42 0.46
CA VAL A 168 12.55 3.08 -0.44
C VAL A 168 11.16 3.09 0.20
N PRO A 169 10.56 4.27 0.46
CA PRO A 169 9.16 4.35 0.87
C PRO A 169 8.25 4.17 -0.34
N LEU A 170 7.45 3.11 -0.34
CA LEU A 170 6.44 2.83 -1.38
C LEU A 170 5.05 3.22 -0.89
N HIS A 171 4.37 4.06 -1.65
CA HIS A 171 2.97 4.46 -1.47
C HIS A 171 2.07 3.58 -2.37
N MET A 172 1.32 2.68 -1.74
CA MET A 172 0.58 1.59 -2.38
C MET A 172 -0.92 1.63 -2.03
N TYR A 173 -1.72 1.04 -2.91
CA TYR A 173 -3.18 0.99 -2.78
C TYR A 173 -3.62 -0.19 -1.90
N CYS A 174 -4.72 0.00 -1.18
CA CYS A 174 -5.35 -1.01 -0.34
C CYS A 174 -5.94 -2.13 -1.21
N LEU A 175 -5.72 -3.39 -0.80
CA LEU A 175 -6.24 -4.58 -1.51
C LEU A 175 -7.35 -5.32 -0.77
N ASN A 176 -7.64 -4.96 0.48
CA ASN A 176 -8.50 -5.68 1.41
C ASN A 176 -9.39 -4.70 2.19
N GLU A 177 -10.49 -4.20 1.63
CA GLU A 177 -11.30 -3.08 2.15
C GLU A 177 -11.60 -3.18 3.67
N ALA A 178 -11.87 -4.39 4.17
CA ALA A 178 -12.19 -4.66 5.57
C ALA A 178 -10.98 -4.69 6.54
N ARG A 179 -9.79 -4.26 6.10
CA ARG A 179 -8.54 -4.25 6.89
C ARG A 179 -8.02 -2.83 7.14
N GLY A 180 -7.25 -2.68 8.23
CA GLY A 180 -6.65 -1.39 8.60
C GLY A 180 -5.48 -1.00 7.69
N PRO A 181 -5.12 0.30 7.58
CA PRO A 181 -3.97 0.76 6.80
C PRO A 181 -2.65 0.15 7.30
N SER A 182 -1.54 0.40 6.59
CA SER A 182 -0.22 -0.01 7.09
C SER A 182 0.05 0.56 8.47
N GLU A 183 0.67 -0.23 9.35
CA GLU A 183 1.10 0.16 10.69
C GLU A 183 2.62 0.34 10.74
N GLN A 184 3.10 1.26 11.56
CA GLN A 184 4.52 1.44 11.78
C GLN A 184 5.21 0.13 12.19
N ASP A 185 6.33 -0.18 11.53
CA ASP A 185 7.18 -1.34 11.77
C ASP A 185 6.47 -2.70 11.54
N GLY A 186 5.23 -2.70 11.04
CA GLY A 186 4.48 -3.91 10.70
C GLY A 186 5.17 -4.69 9.58
N PRO A 187 5.36 -6.01 9.69
CA PRO A 187 6.14 -6.77 8.73
C PRO A 187 5.39 -6.99 7.40
N PHE A 188 6.11 -6.77 6.30
CA PHE A 188 5.67 -7.07 4.95
C PHE A 188 6.60 -8.06 4.25
N GLU A 189 6.09 -8.70 3.21
CA GLU A 189 6.85 -9.52 2.28
C GLU A 189 6.60 -9.07 0.85
N LEU A 190 7.62 -9.23 0.00
CA LEU A 190 7.49 -8.97 -1.43
C LEU A 190 6.63 -10.07 -2.05
N GLY A 191 5.45 -9.69 -2.53
CA GLY A 191 4.54 -10.57 -3.25
C GLY A 191 4.86 -10.67 -4.74
N PRO A 192 4.00 -11.37 -5.49
CA PRO A 192 4.12 -11.42 -6.94
C PRO A 192 3.66 -10.12 -7.60
N VAL A 193 3.97 -9.99 -8.88
CA VAL A 193 3.26 -9.10 -9.80
C VAL A 193 1.97 -9.81 -10.21
N SER A 194 0.82 -9.23 -9.87
CA SER A 194 -0.49 -9.84 -10.10
C SER A 194 -0.68 -10.26 -11.56
N SER A 195 -1.27 -11.43 -11.74
CA SER A 195 -1.70 -11.96 -13.05
C SER A 195 -3.22 -11.97 -13.23
N ASP A 196 -3.95 -11.39 -12.27
CA ASP A 196 -5.40 -11.28 -12.34
C ASP A 196 -5.82 -10.44 -13.57
N PRO A 197 -6.78 -10.93 -14.38
CA PRO A 197 -7.14 -10.28 -15.64
C PRO A 197 -7.82 -8.91 -15.44
N ASP A 198 -8.60 -8.72 -14.38
CA ASP A 198 -9.30 -7.46 -14.12
C ASP A 198 -8.32 -6.42 -13.57
N ILE A 199 -7.37 -6.85 -12.72
CA ILE A 199 -6.23 -6.01 -12.33
C ILE A 199 -5.43 -5.61 -13.58
N ALA A 200 -5.12 -6.55 -14.47
CA ALA A 200 -4.40 -6.24 -15.71
C ALA A 200 -5.16 -5.25 -16.61
N GLU A 201 -6.51 -5.33 -16.65
CA GLU A 201 -7.33 -4.34 -17.34
C GLU A 201 -7.20 -2.95 -16.69
N LEU A 202 -7.34 -2.87 -15.36
CA LEU A 202 -7.21 -1.62 -14.60
C LEU A 202 -5.84 -0.96 -14.84
N LEU A 203 -4.76 -1.72 -14.73
CA LEU A 203 -3.40 -1.22 -14.97
C LEU A 203 -3.22 -0.70 -16.40
N ARG A 204 -3.84 -1.34 -17.40
CA ARG A 204 -3.80 -0.87 -18.80
C ARG A 204 -4.58 0.43 -18.98
N LEU A 205 -5.72 0.59 -18.30
CA LEU A 205 -6.49 1.84 -18.34
C LEU A 205 -5.71 3.01 -17.71
N LEU A 206 -4.85 2.73 -16.73
CA LEU A 206 -4.04 3.70 -16.01
C LEU A 206 -2.70 4.04 -16.69
N GLU A 207 -2.23 3.28 -17.69
CA GLU A 207 -0.86 3.41 -18.25
C GLU A 207 -0.51 4.82 -18.73
N ASN A 208 -1.49 5.59 -19.20
CA ASN A 208 -1.32 6.97 -19.68
C ASN A 208 -2.05 8.02 -18.83
N LYS A 209 -2.41 7.68 -17.59
CA LYS A 209 -3.13 8.58 -16.68
C LYS A 209 -2.20 9.20 -15.66
N ARG A 210 -2.52 10.42 -15.24
CA ARG A 210 -1.89 11.14 -14.13
C ARG A 210 -2.79 11.02 -12.91
N ILE A 211 -2.17 10.64 -11.79
CA ILE A 211 -2.79 10.63 -10.47
C ILE A 211 -2.07 11.74 -9.70
N GLU A 212 -2.66 12.93 -9.63
CA GLU A 212 -1.99 14.13 -9.11
C GLU A 212 -2.37 14.46 -7.66
N ASN A 213 -3.52 13.97 -7.20
CA ASN A 213 -4.13 14.34 -5.94
C ASN A 213 -4.92 13.15 -5.36
N GLU A 214 -5.51 13.38 -4.19
CA GLU A 214 -6.30 12.39 -3.45
C GLU A 214 -7.56 11.97 -4.20
N ASP A 215 -8.33 12.89 -4.78
CA ASP A 215 -9.51 12.55 -5.59
C ASP A 215 -9.18 11.61 -6.76
N ASP A 216 -8.04 11.83 -7.45
CA ASP A 216 -7.58 10.95 -8.51
C ASP A 216 -7.19 9.56 -7.96
N ALA A 217 -6.63 9.51 -6.75
CA ALA A 217 -6.25 8.27 -6.10
C ALA A 217 -7.49 7.49 -5.63
N ASP A 218 -8.52 8.16 -5.14
CA ASP A 218 -9.79 7.54 -4.73
C ASP A 218 -10.47 6.86 -5.91
N VAL A 219 -10.49 7.49 -7.09
CA VAL A 219 -10.99 6.85 -8.33
C VAL A 219 -10.28 5.52 -8.62
N VAL A 220 -8.97 5.44 -8.37
CA VAL A 220 -8.19 4.21 -8.57
C VAL A 220 -8.47 3.20 -7.45
N GLN A 221 -8.62 3.66 -6.21
CA GLN A 221 -8.90 2.81 -5.06
C GLN A 221 -10.30 2.18 -5.14
N ASP A 222 -11.31 2.94 -5.56
CA ASP A 222 -12.68 2.46 -5.77
C ASP A 222 -12.73 1.39 -6.86
N ALA A 223 -12.08 1.66 -8.00
CA ALA A 223 -12.00 0.70 -9.09
C ALA A 223 -11.25 -0.59 -8.67
N LEU A 224 -10.23 -0.46 -7.82
CA LEU A 224 -9.53 -1.60 -7.26
C LEU A 224 -10.44 -2.41 -6.32
N TYR A 225 -11.25 -1.77 -5.48
CA TYR A 225 -12.23 -2.45 -4.62
C TYR A 225 -13.36 -3.12 -5.39
N SER A 226 -13.83 -2.53 -6.49
CA SER A 226 -14.73 -3.22 -7.45
C SER A 226 -14.16 -4.55 -7.93
N ILE A 227 -12.82 -4.67 -8.03
CA ILE A 227 -12.15 -5.92 -8.36
C ILE A 227 -11.98 -6.81 -7.12
N THR A 228 -11.44 -6.29 -6.02
CA THR A 228 -11.01 -7.14 -4.89
C THR A 228 -12.14 -7.58 -3.98
N GLU A 229 -13.27 -6.88 -3.97
CA GLU A 229 -14.43 -7.17 -3.09
C GLU A 229 -15.66 -7.62 -3.89
N TYR A 230 -15.64 -7.45 -5.22
CA TYR A 230 -16.77 -7.75 -6.10
C TYR A 230 -16.32 -8.51 -7.37
N ASN A 231 -17.07 -8.43 -8.47
CA ASN A 231 -16.85 -9.24 -9.66
C ASN A 231 -15.98 -8.57 -10.74
N GLY A 232 -15.24 -7.51 -10.41
CA GLY A 232 -14.38 -6.80 -11.37
C GLY A 232 -14.82 -5.38 -11.65
N LEU A 233 -14.15 -4.74 -12.61
CA LEU A 233 -14.43 -3.35 -13.00
C LEU A 233 -15.85 -3.18 -13.55
N THR A 234 -16.52 -2.12 -13.13
CA THR A 234 -17.81 -1.66 -13.67
C THR A 234 -17.64 -0.68 -14.84
N ASP A 235 -18.73 -0.33 -15.51
CA ASP A 235 -18.72 0.72 -16.52
C ASP A 235 -18.45 2.11 -15.92
N ASP A 236 -18.91 2.35 -14.69
CA ASP A 236 -18.67 3.59 -13.96
C ASP A 236 -17.19 3.73 -13.56
N ASP A 237 -16.55 2.64 -13.12
CA ASP A 237 -15.09 2.63 -12.85
C ASP A 237 -14.31 3.02 -14.11
N ARG A 238 -14.62 2.37 -15.25
CA ARG A 238 -13.97 2.66 -16.53
C ARG A 238 -14.16 4.10 -16.96
N LYS A 239 -15.36 4.66 -16.74
CA LYS A 239 -15.68 6.05 -17.05
C LYS A 239 -14.96 7.03 -16.14
N ALA A 240 -14.89 6.75 -14.83
CA ALA A 240 -14.17 7.56 -13.86
C ALA A 240 -12.67 7.58 -14.17
N ILE A 241 -12.05 6.42 -14.43
CA ILE A 241 -10.64 6.33 -14.85
C ILE A 241 -10.40 7.08 -16.16
N ALA A 242 -11.32 6.97 -17.13
CA ALA A 242 -11.19 7.68 -18.41
C ALA A 242 -11.20 9.21 -18.24
N ALA A 243 -11.87 9.72 -17.20
CA ALA A 243 -11.95 11.14 -16.87
C ALA A 243 -10.69 11.68 -16.18
N LEU A 244 -9.80 10.81 -15.68
CA LEU A 244 -8.48 11.21 -15.17
C LEU A 244 -7.66 11.88 -16.28
N LYS A 245 -6.81 12.83 -15.89
CA LYS A 245 -5.94 13.55 -16.82
C LYS A 245 -4.93 12.60 -17.47
N ASP A 246 -4.60 12.86 -18.73
CA ASP A 246 -3.55 12.11 -19.43
C ASP A 246 -2.13 12.61 -19.07
N LEU A 247 -1.12 11.76 -19.27
CA LEU A 247 0.32 12.04 -19.08
C LEU A 247 0.87 13.14 -20.00
#